data_AF-A0A3B0RII2-F1
#
_entry.id   AF-A0A3B0RII2-F1
#
_cell.length_a   1.000
_cell.length_b   1.000
_cell.length_c   1.000
_cell.angle_alpha   90.00
_cell.angle_beta   90.00
_cell.angle_gamma   90.00
#
_symmetry.space_group_name_H-M   'P 1'
#
loop_
_entity.id
_entity.type
_entity.pdbx_description
1 polymer ?
#
loop_
_entity_poly.entity_id
_entity_poly.type
_entity_poly.pdbx_seq_one_letter_code
_entity_poly.pdbx_strand_id
1 'polypeptide(L)'
;AAIDLLRERLSATNQYFADQQPWALRKTNPERADTVLYYTAESIRRLAIMLQWVIPASCGKMLDLLAQPKERRGFNNIDDMIEPGISLPKPSAIFPRLELPSTKGEGKNSAGR
;
A
#
# COMPACT_ATOMS: atom_id res chain seq x y z
N ALA A 1 -15.97 -4.66 -11.75
CA ALA A 1 -15.56 -6.09 -11.70
C ALA A 1 -14.07 -6.25 -11.36
N ALA A 2 -13.13 -5.92 -12.24
CA ALA A 2 -11.69 -6.16 -11.98
C ALA A 2 -11.11 -5.27 -10.86
N ILE A 3 -11.42 -3.97 -10.87
CA ILE A 3 -10.97 -3.03 -9.82
C ILE A 3 -11.54 -3.42 -8.45
N ASP A 4 -12.81 -3.83 -8.40
CA ASP A 4 -13.46 -4.24 -7.16
C ASP A 4 -12.77 -5.47 -6.54
N LEU A 5 -12.41 -6.45 -7.39
CA LEU A 5 -11.65 -7.62 -6.96
C LEU A 5 -10.26 -7.24 -6.42
N LEU A 6 -9.55 -6.31 -7.08
CA LEU A 6 -8.26 -5.82 -6.60
C LEU A 6 -8.39 -5.07 -5.28
N ARG A 7 -9.44 -4.26 -5.12
CA ARG A 7 -9.76 -3.58 -3.86
C ARG A 7 -10.07 -4.56 -2.74
N GLU A 8 -10.83 -5.61 -3.02
CA GLU A 8 -11.11 -6.69 -2.06
C GLU A 8 -9.82 -7.38 -1.61
N ARG A 9 -8.92 -7.72 -2.55
CA ARG A 9 -7.63 -8.36 -2.24
C ARG A 9 -6.69 -7.44 -1.45
N LEU A 10 -6.68 -6.14 -1.74
CA LEU A 10 -5.98 -5.15 -0.93
C LEU A 10 -6.54 -5.11 0.50
N SER A 11 -7.86 -5.10 0.65
CA SER A 11 -8.51 -5.11 1.96
C SER A 11 -8.19 -6.37 2.74
N ALA A 12 -8.22 -7.54 2.10
CA ALA A 12 -7.87 -8.81 2.72
C ALA A 12 -6.39 -8.86 3.17
N THR A 13 -5.48 -8.32 2.35
CA THR A 13 -4.04 -8.21 2.71
C THR A 13 -3.85 -7.32 3.93
N ASN A 14 -4.54 -6.17 3.96
CA ASN A 14 -4.47 -5.26 5.11
C ASN A 14 -5.06 -5.88 6.38
N GLN A 15 -6.18 -6.60 6.27
CA GLN A 15 -6.79 -7.32 7.39
C GLN A 15 -5.83 -8.38 7.95
N TYR A 16 -5.21 -9.19 7.08
CA TYR A 16 -4.21 -10.17 7.48
C TYR A 16 -3.04 -9.51 8.24
N PHE A 17 -2.50 -8.40 7.71
CA PHE A 17 -1.39 -7.68 8.36
C PHE A 17 -1.77 -7.17 9.75
N ALA A 18 -2.99 -6.64 9.90
CA ALA A 18 -3.52 -6.17 11.17
C ALA A 18 -3.73 -7.32 12.17
N ASP A 19 -4.31 -8.43 11.73
CA ASP A 19 -4.60 -9.60 12.57
C ASP A 19 -3.32 -10.29 13.06
N GLN A 20 -2.27 -10.34 12.22
CA GLN A 20 -1.00 -10.95 12.62
C GLN A 20 -0.20 -10.07 13.59
N GLN A 21 -0.44 -8.76 13.65
CA GLN A 21 0.27 -7.83 14.54
C GLN A 21 1.79 -8.04 14.58
N PRO A 22 2.51 -7.91 13.44
CA PRO A 22 3.93 -8.27 13.37
C PRO A 22 4.82 -7.48 14.34
N TRP A 23 4.43 -6.26 14.72
CA TRP A 23 5.11 -5.48 15.76
C TRP A 23 5.07 -6.12 17.15
N ALA A 24 3.99 -6.83 17.47
CA ALA A 24 3.85 -7.59 18.70
C ALA A 24 4.59 -8.93 18.56
N LEU A 25 4.41 -9.64 17.45
CA LEU A 25 5.09 -10.91 17.16
C LEU A 25 6.61 -10.77 17.16
N ARG A 26 7.16 -9.63 16.72
CA ARG A 26 8.62 -9.41 16.72
C ARG A 26 9.25 -9.65 18.09
N LYS A 27 8.52 -9.40 19.17
CA LYS A 27 9.01 -9.57 20.56
C LYS A 27 9.07 -11.02 21.01
N THR A 28 8.22 -11.89 20.45
CA THR A 28 8.03 -13.28 20.90
C THR A 28 8.51 -14.30 19.87
N ASN A 29 8.29 -14.04 18.59
CA ASN A 29 8.68 -14.88 17.46
C ASN A 29 9.08 -13.99 16.27
N PRO A 30 10.35 -13.54 16.20
CA PRO A 30 10.84 -12.65 15.15
C PRO A 30 10.80 -13.30 13.76
N GLU A 31 11.08 -14.60 13.63
CA GLU A 31 11.02 -15.33 12.35
C GLU A 31 9.61 -15.31 11.76
N ARG A 32 8.58 -15.47 12.61
CA ARG A 32 7.19 -15.36 12.19
C ARG A 32 6.84 -13.94 11.76
N ALA A 33 7.31 -12.93 12.48
CA ALA A 33 7.09 -11.53 12.10
C ALA A 33 7.72 -11.21 10.74
N ASP A 34 8.92 -11.71 10.47
CA ASP A 34 9.62 -11.54 9.20
C ASP A 34 8.86 -12.25 8.06
N THR A 35 8.31 -13.44 8.32
CA THR A 35 7.44 -14.16 7.38
C THR A 35 6.18 -13.35 7.03
N VAL A 36 5.49 -12.81 8.03
CA VAL A 36 4.29 -11.97 7.83
C VAL A 36 4.62 -10.75 6.99
N LEU A 37 5.73 -10.06 7.31
CA LEU A 37 6.18 -8.89 6.57
C LEU A 37 6.52 -9.23 5.11
N TYR A 38 7.22 -10.34 4.88
CA TYR A 38 7.60 -10.79 3.55
C TYR A 38 6.36 -11.06 2.68
N TYR A 39 5.41 -11.86 3.15
CA TYR A 39 4.21 -12.16 2.37
C TYR A 39 3.28 -10.96 2.20
N THR A 40 3.27 -10.03 3.16
CA THR A 40 2.54 -8.75 3.01
C THR A 40 3.16 -7.92 1.89
N ALA A 41 4.50 -7.78 1.88
CA ALA A 41 5.22 -7.07 0.84
C ALA A 41 5.01 -7.70 -0.55
N GLU A 42 5.05 -9.04 -0.64
CA GLU A 42 4.78 -9.75 -1.89
C GLU A 42 3.35 -9.55 -2.40
N SER A 43 2.37 -9.62 -1.50
CA SER A 43 0.98 -9.36 -1.86
C SER A 43 0.80 -7.95 -2.42
N ILE A 44 1.43 -6.96 -1.78
CA ILE A 44 1.42 -5.57 -2.25
C ILE A 44 2.14 -5.44 -3.60
N ARG A 45 3.27 -6.10 -3.83
CA ARG A 45 4.00 -6.08 -5.10
C ARG A 45 3.12 -6.55 -6.25
N ARG A 46 2.49 -7.71 -6.12
CA ARG A 46 1.63 -8.31 -7.14
C ARG A 46 0.43 -7.41 -7.45
N LEU A 47 -0.22 -6.90 -6.39
CA LEU A 47 -1.35 -5.97 -6.53
C LEU A 47 -0.94 -4.64 -7.19
N ALA A 48 0.25 -4.12 -6.86
CA ALA A 48 0.78 -2.91 -7.48
C ALA A 48 1.03 -3.11 -8.99
N ILE A 49 1.64 -4.23 -9.41
CA ILE A 49 1.82 -4.60 -10.83
C ILE A 49 0.46 -4.64 -11.54
N MET A 50 -0.54 -5.30 -10.95
CA MET A 50 -1.89 -5.40 -11.51
C MET A 50 -2.63 -4.06 -11.58
N LEU A 51 -2.32 -3.11 -10.70
CA LEU A 51 -2.97 -1.78 -10.66
C LEU A 51 -2.23 -0.70 -11.48
N GLN A 52 -1.10 -1.02 -12.11
CA GLN A 52 -0.32 -0.03 -12.88
C GLN A 52 -1.13 0.64 -14.00
N TRP A 53 -2.12 -0.05 -14.58
CA TRP A 53 -2.97 0.53 -15.63
C TRP A 53 -3.98 1.56 -15.11
N VAL A 54 -4.30 1.55 -13.80
CA VAL A 54 -5.22 2.51 -13.17
C VAL A 54 -4.46 3.71 -12.62
N ILE A 55 -3.40 3.45 -11.84
CA ILE A 55 -2.62 4.47 -11.11
C ILE A 55 -1.12 4.23 -11.28
N PRO A 56 -0.57 4.41 -12.50
CA PRO A 56 0.81 4.04 -12.83
C PRO A 56 1.86 4.74 -11.95
N ALA A 57 1.66 6.03 -11.67
CA ALA A 57 2.61 6.80 -10.86
C ALA A 57 2.67 6.30 -9.40
N SER A 58 1.52 6.01 -8.78
CA SER A 58 1.46 5.53 -7.40
C SER A 58 1.95 4.09 -7.28
N CYS A 59 1.60 3.21 -8.22
CA CYS A 59 2.13 1.85 -8.28
C CYS A 59 3.64 1.86 -8.52
N GLY A 60 4.14 2.76 -9.38
CA GLY A 60 5.57 2.96 -9.60
C GLY A 60 6.32 3.28 -8.30
N LYS A 61 5.83 4.27 -7.54
CA LYS A 61 6.38 4.62 -6.22
C LYS A 61 6.31 3.47 -5.21
N MET A 62 5.22 2.70 -5.19
CA MET A 62 5.10 1.51 -4.34
C MET A 62 6.15 0.47 -4.69
N LEU A 63 6.33 0.18 -5.98
CA LEU A 63 7.31 -0.79 -6.48
C LEU A 63 8.75 -0.31 -6.28
N ASP A 64 9.00 1.01 -6.34
CA ASP A 64 10.29 1.61 -5.95
C ASP A 64 10.58 1.34 -4.46
N LEU A 65 9.58 1.52 -3.58
CA LEU A 65 9.72 1.26 -2.14
C LEU A 65 9.95 -0.21 -1.80
N LEU A 66 9.51 -1.13 -2.67
CA LEU A 66 9.79 -2.55 -2.59
C LEU A 66 11.07 -2.96 -3.34
N ALA A 67 11.90 -1.99 -3.74
CA ALA A 67 13.16 -2.20 -4.45
C ALA A 67 13.03 -3.03 -5.74
N GLN A 68 11.88 -2.94 -6.42
CA GLN A 68 11.63 -3.69 -7.65
C GLN A 68 12.14 -2.92 -8.88
N PRO A 69 13.08 -3.44 -9.67
CA PRO A 69 13.57 -2.75 -10.87
C PRO A 69 12.47 -2.65 -11.94
N LYS A 70 12.54 -1.66 -12.83
CA LYS A 70 11.45 -1.38 -13.82
C LYS A 70 11.18 -2.57 -14.74
N GLU A 71 12.20 -3.34 -15.02
CA GLU A 71 12.20 -4.51 -15.89
C GLU A 71 11.42 -5.68 -15.27
N ARG A 72 11.27 -5.71 -13.94
CA ARG A 72 10.52 -6.72 -13.19
C ARG A 72 9.10 -6.29 -12.78
N ARG A 73 8.57 -5.23 -13.41
CA ARG A 73 7.21 -4.71 -13.13
C ARG A 73 6.17 -5.13 -14.17
N GLY A 74 6.52 -6.05 -15.06
CA GLY A 74 5.61 -6.59 -16.07
C GLY A 74 4.70 -7.67 -15.51
N PHE A 75 3.60 -7.98 -16.23
CA PHE A 75 2.74 -9.12 -15.91
C PHE A 75 3.49 -10.46 -15.95
N ASN A 76 4.53 -10.56 -16.78
CA ASN A 76 5.40 -11.74 -16.86
C ASN A 76 6.21 -11.99 -15.57
N ASN A 77 6.32 -11.00 -14.68
CA ASN A 77 7.06 -11.08 -13.42
C ASN A 77 6.13 -11.21 -12.20
N ILE A 78 4.84 -11.52 -12.40
CA ILE A 78 3.89 -11.68 -11.30
C ILE A 78 4.28 -12.88 -10.42
N ASP A 79 4.74 -13.97 -11.04
CA ASP A 79 5.11 -15.19 -10.34
C ASP A 79 6.50 -15.13 -9.69
N ASP A 80 7.35 -14.18 -10.12
CA ASP A 80 8.62 -13.89 -9.46
C ASP A 80 8.38 -13.47 -8.02
N MET A 81 9.33 -13.75 -7.13
CA MET A 81 9.27 -13.34 -5.73
C MET A 81 10.36 -12.31 -5.42
N ILE A 82 10.09 -11.43 -4.44
CA ILE A 82 11.09 -10.54 -3.87
C ILE A 82 12.25 -11.39 -3.33
N GLU A 83 13.46 -11.07 -3.78
CA GLU A 83 14.68 -11.68 -3.28
C GLU A 83 14.85 -11.33 -1.78
N PRO A 84 14.91 -12.34 -0.89
CA PRO A 84 15.13 -12.09 0.53
C PRO A 84 16.46 -11.37 0.78
N GLY A 85 16.49 -10.48 1.78
CA GLY A 85 17.70 -9.73 2.14
C GLY A 85 17.98 -8.49 1.28
N ILE A 86 17.10 -8.15 0.34
CA ILE A 86 17.20 -6.90 -0.42
C ILE A 86 17.09 -5.68 0.52
N SER A 87 17.98 -4.71 0.35
CA SER A 87 17.92 -3.46 1.10
C SER A 87 16.77 -2.59 0.59
N LEU A 88 15.80 -2.29 1.45
CA LEU A 88 14.69 -1.42 1.10
C LEU A 88 15.08 0.07 1.26
N PRO A 89 14.61 0.94 0.36
CA PRO A 89 14.77 2.38 0.51
C PRO A 89 13.95 2.92 1.69
N LYS A 90 14.22 4.17 2.09
CA LYS A 90 13.48 4.81 3.18
C LYS A 90 11.98 4.91 2.84
N PRO A 91 11.07 4.58 3.77
CA PRO A 91 9.63 4.73 3.55
C PRO A 91 9.26 6.16 3.18
N SER A 92 8.40 6.31 2.19
CA SER A 92 7.82 7.60 1.79
C SER A 92 6.32 7.49 1.56
N ALA A 93 5.59 8.57 1.79
CA ALA A 93 4.15 8.58 1.55
C ALA A 93 3.86 8.53 0.03
N ILE A 94 3.16 7.49 -0.41
CA ILE A 94 2.81 7.30 -1.82
C ILE A 94 1.67 8.26 -2.23
N PHE A 95 0.68 8.41 -1.36
CA PHE A 95 -0.47 9.27 -1.56
C PHE A 95 -0.38 10.51 -0.66
N PRO A 96 -0.51 11.73 -1.22
CA PRO A 96 -0.58 12.95 -0.44
C PRO A 96 -1.90 13.01 0.34
N ARG A 97 -1.90 13.72 1.48
CA ARG A 97 -3.14 14.04 2.19
C ARG A 97 -3.96 15.01 1.35
N LEU A 98 -5.24 14.71 1.16
CA LEU A 98 -6.20 15.63 0.54
C LEU A 98 -6.68 16.63 1.59
N GLU A 99 -6.41 17.91 1.39
CA GLU A 99 -7.01 18.99 2.19
C GLU A 99 -8.34 19.38 1.53
N LEU A 100 -9.45 19.17 2.23
CA LEU A 100 -10.76 19.63 1.76
C LEU A 100 -10.88 21.14 2.04
N PRO A 101 -11.34 21.96 1.08
CA PRO A 101 -11.59 23.37 1.35
C PRO A 101 -12.64 23.46 2.47
N SER A 102 -12.32 24.20 3.53
CA SER A 102 -13.25 24.41 4.65
C SER A 102 -14.53 25.03 4.09
N THR A 103 -15.65 24.32 4.17
CA THR A 103 -16.97 24.91 3.95
C THR A 103 -17.24 25.89 5.09
N LYS A 104 -16.75 27.12 4.95
CA LYS A 104 -17.06 28.23 5.86
C LYS A 104 -18.52 28.59 5.61
N GLY A 105 -19.38 28.21 6.56
CA GLY A 105 -20.83 28.37 6.47
C GLY A 105 -21.25 29.82 6.20
N GLU A 106 -21.97 30.02 5.10
CA GLU A 106 -22.93 31.10 4.96
C GLU A 106 -24.10 30.81 5.90
N GLY A 107 -24.30 31.64 6.92
CA GLY A 107 -25.36 31.41 7.90
C GLY A 107 -25.44 32.46 9.00
N LYS A 108 -26.19 33.52 8.68
CA LYS A 108 -26.85 34.48 9.59
C LYS A 108 -25.96 35.49 10.34
N ASN A 109 -26.01 36.74 9.87
CA ASN A 109 -26.14 37.91 10.73
C ASN A 109 -26.98 38.97 10.00
N SER A 110 -28.30 38.82 10.07
CA SER A 110 -29.26 39.86 9.74
C SER A 110 -30.33 39.93 10.84
N ALA A 111 -29.98 40.56 11.96
CA ALA A 111 -30.91 41.13 12.93
C ALA A 111 -30.15 42.21 13.71
N GLY A 112 -30.46 43.47 13.45
CA GLY A 112 -29.76 44.61 14.03
C GLY A 112 -30.14 45.96 13.41
N ARG A 113 -31.44 46.23 13.31
CA ARG A 113 -32.04 47.56 13.40
C ARG A 113 -33.45 47.42 13.94
#